data_AF-A0A7W1TQV4-F1
#
_entry.id   AF-A0A7W1TQV4-F1
#
_cell.length_a   1.000
_cell.length_b   1.000
_cell.length_c   1.000
_cell.angle_alpha   90.00
_cell.angle_beta   90.00
_cell.angle_gamma   90.00
#
_symmetry.space_group_name_H-M   'P 1'
#
loop_
_entity.id
_entity.type
_entity.pdbx_description
1 polymer ?
#
loop_
_entity_poly.entity_id
_entity_poly.type
_entity_poly.pdbx_seq_one_letter_code
_entity_poly.pdbx_strand_id
1 'polypeptide(L)'
;MSSATPAATTEASDIHKIQHVIVIMQENRSFDSYFGTFPGADGLPAQGGGGTACVPNPTTQQCVKPFHDPNDLNRGGPHGEANARADIDGGKMDGFLEEVRKGRKQACKDAFDPACSGSQAQPDVMGYHDAREIPNYWAYAKQFVLQDHMFEPNASWSLPEHLFMVSAWSAICTKPGDPMSCENALQSPSHPPDFGAKRKANNKPQGNVSRPDYAWTDLT
;
A
#
# COMPACT_ATOMS: atom_id res chain seq x y z
N MET A 1 -25.32 -50.43 -12.68
CA MET A 1 -24.57 -49.95 -11.50
C MET A 1 -23.51 -48.99 -12.02
N SER A 2 -23.66 -47.69 -11.74
CA SER A 2 -22.72 -46.66 -12.23
C SER A 2 -21.52 -46.62 -11.28
N SER A 3 -20.32 -46.83 -11.82
CA SER A 3 -19.08 -46.78 -11.05
C SER A 3 -18.65 -45.32 -10.94
N ALA A 4 -18.61 -44.78 -9.73
CA ALA A 4 -18.04 -43.47 -9.48
C ALA A 4 -16.51 -43.53 -9.63
N THR A 5 -15.94 -42.60 -10.37
CA THR A 5 -14.49 -42.38 -10.48
C THR A 5 -13.96 -41.86 -9.13
N PRO A 6 -12.90 -42.43 -8.56
CA PRO A 6 -12.33 -41.91 -7.32
C PRO A 6 -11.74 -40.51 -7.57
N ALA A 7 -12.04 -39.57 -6.68
CA ALA A 7 -11.40 -38.25 -6.68
C ALA A 7 -9.90 -38.43 -6.43
N ALA A 8 -9.07 -37.77 -7.23
CA ALA A 8 -7.63 -37.75 -7.03
C ALA A 8 -7.34 -37.10 -5.68
N THR A 9 -6.71 -37.85 -4.78
CA THR A 9 -6.03 -37.29 -3.60
C THR A 9 -4.86 -36.45 -4.09
N THR A 10 -5.03 -35.14 -4.15
CA THR A 10 -3.90 -34.21 -4.20
C THR A 10 -3.04 -34.48 -2.98
N GLU A 11 -1.82 -34.98 -3.20
CA GLU A 11 -0.89 -35.19 -2.10
C GLU A 11 -0.70 -33.88 -1.34
N ALA A 12 -0.83 -33.94 -0.02
CA ALA A 12 -0.58 -32.83 0.89
C ALA A 12 0.93 -32.45 0.98
N SER A 13 1.70 -32.58 -0.11
CA SER A 13 3.16 -32.50 -0.14
C SER A 13 3.73 -31.28 -0.86
N ASP A 14 2.91 -30.50 -1.58
CA ASP A 14 3.45 -29.43 -2.46
C ASP A 14 3.95 -28.20 -1.71
N ILE A 15 3.25 -27.72 -0.68
CA ILE A 15 3.70 -26.54 0.08
C ILE A 15 5.03 -26.81 0.82
N HIS A 16 5.26 -28.06 1.22
CA HIS A 16 6.48 -28.50 1.91
C HIS A 16 7.73 -28.53 1.02
N LYS A 17 7.59 -28.33 -0.30
CA LYS A 17 8.73 -28.15 -1.21
C LYS A 17 9.38 -26.76 -1.07
N ILE A 18 8.66 -25.78 -0.51
CA ILE A 18 9.18 -24.43 -0.28
C ILE A 18 10.00 -24.43 1.01
N GLN A 19 11.32 -24.29 0.88
CA GLN A 19 12.24 -24.26 2.04
C GLN A 19 12.57 -22.83 2.50
N HIS A 20 12.45 -21.86 1.60
CA HIS A 20 12.79 -20.47 1.86
C HIS A 20 11.73 -19.57 1.26
N VAL A 21 11.22 -18.65 2.09
CA VAL A 21 10.34 -17.57 1.66
C VAL A 21 11.11 -16.27 1.83
N ILE A 22 11.29 -15.55 0.74
CA ILE A 22 11.86 -14.21 0.75
C ILE A 22 10.73 -13.23 0.50
N VAL A 23 10.46 -12.37 1.46
CA VAL A 23 9.45 -11.32 1.35
C VAL A 23 10.17 -10.00 1.07
N ILE A 24 9.87 -9.38 -0.07
CA ILE A 24 10.36 -8.05 -0.43
C ILE A 24 9.16 -7.10 -0.32
N MET A 25 9.09 -6.37 0.78
CA MET A 25 8.06 -5.34 0.98
C MET A 25 8.46 -4.06 0.27
N GLN A 26 7.62 -3.61 -0.64
CA GLN A 26 7.75 -2.32 -1.30
C GLN A 26 6.83 -1.29 -0.63
N GLU A 27 7.03 -0.02 -0.99
CA GLU A 27 6.33 1.10 -0.36
C GLU A 27 5.55 1.93 -1.38
N ASN A 28 4.40 2.42 -0.95
CA ASN A 28 3.58 3.49 -1.54
C ASN A 28 3.30 3.40 -3.06
N ARG A 29 2.90 2.23 -3.59
CA ARG A 29 2.39 2.11 -4.98
C ARG A 29 1.15 1.21 -5.02
N SER A 30 0.08 1.70 -5.65
CA SER A 30 -1.12 0.90 -5.90
C SER A 30 -0.88 -0.11 -7.04
N PHE A 31 -1.73 -1.13 -7.11
CA PHE A 31 -1.71 -2.08 -8.23
C PHE A 31 -1.82 -1.35 -9.57
N ASP A 32 -2.78 -0.43 -9.71
CA ASP A 32 -3.00 0.31 -10.96
C ASP A 32 -1.83 1.20 -11.37
N SER A 33 -1.05 1.70 -10.41
CA SER A 33 0.15 2.49 -10.69
C SER A 33 1.23 1.68 -11.42
N TYR A 34 1.37 0.38 -11.16
CA TYR A 34 2.41 -0.47 -11.76
C TYR A 34 1.89 -1.45 -12.81
N PHE A 35 0.69 -1.97 -12.61
CA PHE A 35 0.14 -3.09 -13.38
C PHE A 35 -1.28 -2.82 -13.89
N GLY A 36 -1.82 -1.61 -13.71
CA GLY A 36 -3.17 -1.26 -14.17
C GLY A 36 -3.36 -1.41 -15.68
N THR A 37 -2.28 -1.33 -16.47
CA THR A 37 -2.27 -1.56 -17.92
C THR A 37 -1.66 -2.90 -18.32
N PHE A 38 -1.33 -3.77 -17.35
CA PHE A 38 -0.73 -5.07 -17.62
C PHE A 38 -1.74 -5.97 -18.37
N PRO A 39 -1.34 -6.62 -19.50
CA PRO A 39 -2.27 -7.41 -20.28
C PRO A 39 -2.89 -8.56 -19.49
N GLY A 40 -4.22 -8.58 -19.40
CA GLY A 40 -4.99 -9.63 -18.74
C GLY A 40 -5.19 -9.46 -17.23
N ALA A 41 -4.64 -8.40 -16.63
CA ALA A 41 -4.94 -8.03 -15.24
C ALA A 41 -6.31 -7.35 -15.14
N ASP A 42 -7.00 -7.55 -14.02
CA ASP A 42 -8.13 -6.72 -13.61
C ASP A 42 -7.63 -5.39 -13.01
N GLY A 43 -7.20 -4.49 -13.89
CA GLY A 43 -6.64 -3.18 -13.53
C GLY A 43 -7.51 -2.02 -13.99
N LEU A 44 -6.87 -1.01 -14.60
CA LEU A 44 -7.55 0.18 -15.07
C LEU A 44 -8.62 -0.18 -16.12
N PRO A 45 -9.87 0.29 -15.97
CA PRO A 45 -10.99 -0.08 -16.84
C PRO A 45 -10.68 0.15 -18.33
N ALA A 46 -10.53 -0.88 -19.14
CA ALA A 46 -10.02 -0.71 -20.51
C ALA A 46 -11.12 -0.39 -21.54
N GLN A 47 -10.96 0.74 -22.23
CA GLN A 47 -11.12 0.79 -23.69
C GLN A 47 -9.86 1.42 -24.29
N GLY A 48 -9.02 0.62 -24.96
CA GLY A 48 -7.91 1.15 -25.77
C GLY A 48 -6.65 1.60 -25.02
N GLY A 49 -6.35 1.04 -23.84
CA GLY A 49 -5.04 1.23 -23.17
C GLY A 49 -4.89 2.51 -22.34
N GLY A 50 -5.98 3.24 -22.05
CA GLY A 50 -5.94 4.51 -21.32
C GLY A 50 -7.00 4.71 -20.23
N GLY A 51 -7.70 3.65 -19.80
CA GLY A 51 -8.74 3.79 -18.77
C GLY A 51 -10.05 4.47 -19.27
N THR A 52 -11.23 3.92 -18.98
CA THR A 52 -12.51 4.66 -19.04
C THR A 52 -12.77 5.43 -17.76
N ALA A 53 -11.96 5.21 -16.72
CA ALA A 53 -12.01 5.94 -15.46
C ALA A 53 -11.85 7.44 -15.71
N CYS A 54 -12.64 8.22 -14.98
CA CYS A 54 -12.75 9.66 -15.16
C CYS A 54 -12.96 10.29 -13.79
N VAL A 55 -11.88 10.78 -13.19
CA VAL A 55 -11.94 11.44 -11.88
C VAL A 55 -12.07 12.95 -12.10
N PRO A 56 -13.10 13.61 -11.55
CA PRO A 56 -13.29 15.03 -11.76
C PRO A 56 -12.19 15.82 -11.06
N ASN A 57 -11.52 16.72 -11.79
CA ASN A 57 -10.60 17.67 -11.19
C ASN A 57 -11.41 18.61 -10.26
N PRO A 58 -11.08 18.71 -8.96
CA PRO A 58 -11.86 19.50 -8.01
C PRO A 58 -11.88 21.01 -8.32
N THR A 59 -10.90 21.51 -9.10
CA THR A 59 -10.79 22.93 -9.46
C THR A 59 -11.45 23.22 -10.81
N THR A 60 -11.13 22.44 -11.84
CA THR A 60 -11.60 22.70 -13.21
C THR A 60 -12.88 21.95 -13.57
N GLN A 61 -13.30 20.98 -12.75
CA GLN A 61 -14.39 20.03 -13.00
C GLN A 61 -14.18 19.19 -14.28
N GLN A 62 -12.99 19.25 -14.87
CA GLN A 62 -12.64 18.46 -16.04
C GLN A 62 -12.29 17.03 -15.63
N CYS A 63 -12.69 16.09 -16.46
CA CYS A 63 -12.29 14.70 -16.35
C CYS A 63 -10.77 14.56 -16.42
N VAL A 64 -10.17 13.93 -15.42
CA VAL A 64 -8.79 13.43 -15.48
C VAL A 64 -8.85 11.92 -15.59
N LYS A 65 -8.33 11.41 -16.68
CA LYS A 65 -8.19 9.97 -16.92
C LYS A 65 -6.85 9.50 -16.38
N PRO A 66 -6.70 8.20 -16.06
CA PRO A 66 -5.39 7.60 -15.88
C PRO A 66 -4.48 7.92 -17.07
N PHE A 67 -3.24 8.32 -16.80
CA PHE A 67 -2.29 8.70 -17.84
C PHE A 67 -0.94 8.05 -17.59
N HIS A 68 -0.22 7.78 -18.67
CA HIS A 68 1.15 7.29 -18.55
C HIS A 68 2.05 8.38 -17.97
N ASP A 69 2.74 8.08 -16.87
CA ASP A 69 3.68 8.99 -16.21
C ASP A 69 5.12 8.47 -16.42
N PRO A 70 5.92 9.11 -17.29
CA PRO A 70 7.30 8.69 -17.55
C PRO A 70 8.31 9.21 -16.50
N ASN A 71 7.85 9.90 -15.45
CA ASN A 71 8.75 10.46 -14.44
C ASN A 71 9.14 9.42 -13.41
N ASP A 72 10.44 9.29 -13.14
CA ASP A 72 10.98 8.45 -12.06
C ASP A 72 10.60 8.95 -10.65
N LEU A 73 10.18 10.22 -10.55
CA LEU A 73 9.80 10.86 -9.29
C LEU A 73 8.31 11.16 -9.27
N ASN A 74 7.57 10.32 -8.53
CA ASN A 74 6.19 10.57 -8.16
C ASN A 74 6.12 10.95 -6.68
N ARG A 75 5.44 12.05 -6.37
CA ARG A 75 5.20 12.56 -5.03
C ARG A 75 3.97 11.93 -4.38
N GLY A 76 2.98 11.52 -5.17
CA GLY A 76 1.76 10.91 -4.66
C GLY A 76 0.87 11.86 -3.84
N GLY A 77 -0.14 11.26 -3.22
CA GLY A 77 -1.10 11.91 -2.33
C GLY A 77 -0.99 11.44 -0.88
N PRO A 78 -1.84 12.00 0.00
CA PRO A 78 -1.94 11.55 1.38
C PRO A 78 -2.50 10.12 1.40
N HIS A 79 -2.04 9.31 2.34
CA HIS A 79 -2.32 7.87 2.37
C HIS A 79 -2.60 7.40 3.80
N GLY A 80 -3.32 8.24 4.57
CA GLY A 80 -3.94 7.84 5.83
C GLY A 80 -5.33 7.24 5.63
N GLU A 81 -5.89 6.69 6.70
CA GLU A 81 -7.18 5.99 6.72
C GLU A 81 -8.35 6.87 6.31
N ALA A 82 -8.37 8.12 6.77
CA ALA A 82 -9.38 9.08 6.35
C ALA A 82 -9.26 9.43 4.86
N ASN A 83 -8.04 9.45 4.31
CA ASN A 83 -7.78 9.73 2.90
C ASN A 83 -8.23 8.55 2.04
N ALA A 84 -7.88 7.32 2.41
CA ALA A 84 -8.32 6.12 1.71
C ALA A 84 -9.86 6.02 1.65
N ARG A 85 -10.56 6.29 2.77
CA ARG A 85 -12.03 6.37 2.77
C ARG A 85 -12.58 7.45 1.84
N ALA A 86 -11.94 8.62 1.81
CA ALA A 86 -12.35 9.73 0.97
C ALA A 86 -12.09 9.46 -0.51
N ASP A 87 -10.98 8.81 -0.85
CA ASP A 87 -10.63 8.39 -2.21
C ASP A 87 -11.63 7.36 -2.76
N ILE A 88 -12.02 6.39 -1.94
CA ILE A 88 -13.00 5.36 -2.28
C ILE A 88 -14.42 5.96 -2.44
N ASP A 89 -14.76 7.01 -1.69
CA ASP A 89 -16.06 7.70 -1.67
C ASP A 89 -17.27 6.74 -1.75
N GLY A 90 -17.33 5.78 -0.83
CA GLY A 90 -18.42 4.80 -0.79
C GLY A 90 -18.52 3.90 -2.03
N GLY A 91 -17.42 3.70 -2.75
CA GLY A 91 -17.32 2.88 -3.95
C GLY A 91 -17.38 3.66 -5.27
N LYS A 92 -17.46 4.99 -5.23
CA LYS A 92 -17.42 5.83 -6.44
C LYS A 92 -16.02 5.98 -7.02
N MET A 93 -14.98 5.84 -6.18
CA MET A 93 -13.57 5.88 -6.58
C MET A 93 -13.18 7.20 -7.29
N ASP A 94 -13.67 8.34 -6.80
CA ASP A 94 -13.49 9.66 -7.43
C ASP A 94 -12.89 10.72 -6.49
N GLY A 95 -12.43 10.34 -5.29
CA GLY A 95 -11.85 11.28 -4.30
C GLY A 95 -10.38 11.62 -4.51
N PHE A 96 -9.63 10.82 -5.28
CA PHE A 96 -8.16 10.89 -5.42
C PHE A 96 -7.57 12.29 -5.65
N LEU A 97 -8.16 13.05 -6.58
CA LEU A 97 -7.66 14.40 -6.88
C LEU A 97 -8.01 15.43 -5.81
N GLU A 98 -9.12 15.24 -5.12
CA GLU A 98 -9.55 16.11 -4.03
C GLU A 98 -8.69 15.90 -2.78
N GLU A 99 -8.33 14.66 -2.45
CA GLU A 99 -7.40 14.38 -1.34
C GLU A 99 -6.00 14.94 -1.61
N VAL A 100 -5.47 14.82 -2.84
CA VAL A 100 -4.23 15.52 -3.22
C VAL A 100 -4.36 17.04 -3.05
N ARG A 101 -5.50 17.63 -3.47
CA ARG A 101 -5.73 19.08 -3.33
C ARG A 101 -5.78 19.50 -1.86
N LYS A 102 -6.34 18.68 -0.97
CA LYS A 102 -6.36 18.92 0.48
C LYS A 102 -4.96 18.78 1.09
N GLY A 103 -4.23 17.72 0.75
CA GLY A 103 -2.87 17.47 1.24
C GLY A 103 -1.85 18.52 0.81
N ARG A 104 -2.04 19.17 -0.34
CA ARG A 104 -1.21 20.32 -0.78
C ARG A 104 -1.29 21.54 0.14
N LYS A 105 -2.37 21.70 0.90
CA LYS A 105 -2.51 22.81 1.86
C LYS A 105 -1.60 22.62 3.08
N GLN A 106 -1.14 21.40 3.32
CA GLN A 106 -0.05 21.09 4.24
C GLN A 106 1.25 21.11 3.42
N ALA A 107 2.00 22.22 3.45
CA ALA A 107 3.28 22.29 2.75
C ALA A 107 4.21 21.16 3.25
N CYS A 108 4.46 20.17 2.40
CA CYS A 108 5.22 18.97 2.76
C CYS A 108 6.66 19.38 3.06
N LYS A 109 7.00 19.46 4.34
CA LYS A 109 8.37 19.66 4.80
C LYS A 109 9.14 18.33 4.82
N ASP A 110 8.42 17.23 4.92
CA ASP A 110 8.93 15.87 4.95
C ASP A 110 8.26 15.07 3.82
N ALA A 111 9.05 14.34 3.04
CA ALA A 111 8.56 13.46 1.98
C ALA A 111 7.92 12.19 2.54
N PHE A 112 8.17 11.88 3.82
CA PHE A 112 7.64 10.71 4.53
C PHE A 112 6.38 11.04 5.36
N ASP A 113 5.85 12.26 5.29
CA ASP A 113 4.62 12.62 5.99
C ASP A 113 3.40 12.02 5.26
N PRO A 114 2.63 11.11 5.89
CA PRO A 114 1.51 10.45 5.24
C PRO A 114 0.30 11.36 4.99
N ALA A 115 0.25 12.54 5.60
CA ALA A 115 -0.82 13.51 5.41
C ALA A 115 -0.58 14.45 4.22
N CYS A 116 0.58 14.36 3.58
CA CYS A 116 1.12 15.38 2.70
C CYS A 116 0.96 15.03 1.21
N SER A 117 0.96 16.05 0.34
CA SER A 117 0.97 15.85 -1.12
C SER A 117 1.90 16.80 -1.85
N GLY A 118 2.53 16.29 -2.91
CA GLY A 118 3.42 17.07 -3.75
C GLY A 118 2.80 18.35 -4.34
N SER A 119 3.59 19.43 -4.41
CA SER A 119 3.18 20.74 -4.94
C SER A 119 3.23 20.83 -6.49
N GLN A 120 3.09 19.72 -7.21
CA GLN A 120 3.18 19.70 -8.67
C GLN A 120 1.98 20.41 -9.33
N ALA A 121 2.20 21.07 -10.46
CA ALA A 121 1.11 21.71 -11.22
C ALA A 121 0.05 20.69 -11.67
N GLN A 122 0.47 19.51 -12.08
CA GLN A 122 -0.39 18.35 -12.35
C GLN A 122 -0.19 17.31 -11.23
N PRO A 123 -1.24 16.89 -10.51
CA PRO A 123 -1.19 15.72 -9.64
C PRO A 123 -0.78 14.45 -10.40
N ASP A 124 0.13 13.67 -9.84
CA ASP A 124 0.59 12.37 -10.37
C ASP A 124 -0.22 11.18 -9.83
N VAL A 125 -1.23 11.42 -8.99
CA VAL A 125 -2.11 10.38 -8.40
C VAL A 125 -2.88 9.56 -9.44
N MET A 126 -3.09 10.12 -10.64
CA MET A 126 -3.72 9.42 -11.78
C MET A 126 -2.66 8.86 -12.75
N GLY A 127 -1.38 8.95 -12.41
CA GLY A 127 -0.27 8.46 -13.22
C GLY A 127 -0.07 6.95 -13.06
N TYR A 128 0.19 6.26 -14.17
CA TYR A 128 0.62 4.87 -14.19
C TYR A 128 1.96 4.71 -14.92
N HIS A 129 2.71 3.70 -14.50
CA HIS A 129 3.90 3.20 -15.16
C HIS A 129 3.54 1.98 -16.01
N ASP A 130 4.38 1.69 -17.01
CA ASP A 130 4.36 0.39 -17.67
C ASP A 130 5.78 -0.17 -17.85
N ALA A 131 5.94 -1.19 -18.69
CA ALA A 131 7.23 -1.81 -18.94
C ALA A 131 8.33 -0.84 -19.43
N ARG A 132 7.99 0.38 -19.88
CA ARG A 132 8.96 1.41 -20.26
C ARG A 132 9.78 1.90 -19.07
N GLU A 133 9.15 2.10 -17.91
CA GLU A 133 9.77 2.60 -16.69
C GLU A 133 10.14 1.47 -15.72
N ILE A 134 9.32 0.42 -15.64
CA ILE A 134 9.47 -0.69 -14.68
C ILE A 134 9.62 -2.06 -15.37
N PRO A 135 10.58 -2.24 -16.30
CA PRO A 135 10.69 -3.44 -17.12
C PRO A 135 10.92 -4.73 -16.29
N ASN A 136 11.62 -4.63 -15.15
CA ASN A 136 11.89 -5.78 -14.29
C ASN A 136 10.62 -6.29 -13.60
N TYR A 137 9.76 -5.40 -13.10
CA TYR A 137 8.49 -5.79 -12.49
C TYR A 137 7.55 -6.44 -13.50
N TRP A 138 7.46 -5.87 -14.71
CA TRP A 138 6.68 -6.46 -15.80
C TRP A 138 7.26 -7.78 -16.30
N ALA A 139 8.59 -7.97 -16.26
CA ALA A 139 9.22 -9.25 -16.56
C ALA A 139 8.84 -10.30 -15.52
N TYR A 140 8.89 -9.98 -14.22
CA TYR A 140 8.44 -10.89 -13.17
C TYR A 140 6.97 -11.27 -13.31
N ALA A 141 6.08 -10.29 -13.54
CA ALA A 141 4.65 -10.55 -13.74
C ALA A 141 4.36 -11.44 -14.97
N LYS A 142 5.19 -11.37 -16.02
CA LYS A 142 5.07 -12.25 -17.20
C LYS A 142 5.58 -13.67 -16.96
N GLN A 143 6.58 -13.83 -16.07
CA GLN A 143 7.25 -15.11 -15.83
C GLN A 143 6.68 -15.88 -14.64
N PHE A 144 6.05 -15.17 -13.71
CA PHE A 144 5.53 -15.71 -12.45
C PHE A 144 4.05 -15.32 -12.27
N VAL A 145 3.56 -15.40 -11.04
CA VAL A 145 2.18 -15.06 -10.70
C VAL A 145 2.11 -13.57 -10.34
N LEU A 146 1.19 -12.87 -10.98
CA LEU A 146 0.71 -11.55 -10.57
C LEU A 146 -0.66 -11.73 -9.90
N GLN A 147 -0.82 -11.28 -8.67
CA GLN A 147 -2.12 -11.27 -7.98
C GLN A 147 -2.77 -9.90 -8.18
N ASP A 148 -3.85 -9.85 -8.97
CA ASP A 148 -4.61 -8.63 -9.28
C ASP A 148 -5.81 -8.40 -8.34
N HIS A 149 -5.99 -9.29 -7.35
CA HIS A 149 -7.00 -9.21 -6.29
C HIS A 149 -6.36 -9.31 -4.90
N MET A 150 -5.18 -8.71 -4.74
CA MET A 150 -4.49 -8.60 -3.45
C MET A 150 -4.66 -7.18 -2.91
N PHE A 151 -5.34 -7.05 -1.78
CA PHE A 151 -5.64 -5.77 -1.15
C PHE A 151 -4.78 -5.58 0.10
N GLU A 152 -4.51 -4.33 0.44
CA GLU A 152 -3.90 -3.98 1.72
C GLU A 152 -4.73 -4.55 2.88
N PRO A 153 -4.10 -5.13 3.91
CA PRO A 153 -4.80 -5.60 5.11
C PRO A 153 -5.44 -4.46 5.92
N ASN A 154 -4.95 -3.22 5.77
CA ASN A 154 -5.47 -2.05 6.45
C ASN A 154 -5.36 -0.79 5.56
N ALA A 155 -6.43 -0.01 5.49
CA ALA A 155 -6.43 1.22 4.70
C ALA A 155 -5.68 2.33 5.46
N SER A 156 -4.35 2.34 5.41
CA SER A 156 -3.54 3.35 6.10
C SER A 156 -2.11 3.46 5.54
N TRP A 157 -1.25 4.13 6.29
CA TRP A 157 0.13 4.40 5.92
C TRP A 157 1.08 3.28 6.37
N SER A 158 2.37 3.44 6.04
CA SER A 158 3.39 2.41 6.13
C SER A 158 3.53 1.72 7.49
N LEU A 159 3.42 2.44 8.62
CA LEU A 159 3.62 1.82 9.94
C LEU A 159 2.54 0.78 10.26
N PRO A 160 1.24 1.11 10.25
CA PRO A 160 0.19 0.10 10.37
C PRO A 160 0.35 -1.10 9.42
N GLU A 161 0.65 -0.85 8.15
CA GLU A 161 0.84 -1.89 7.13
C GLU A 161 1.99 -2.84 7.48
N HIS A 162 3.12 -2.30 7.92
CA HIS A 162 4.26 -3.09 8.34
C HIS A 162 3.98 -3.92 9.59
N LEU A 163 3.14 -3.44 10.51
CA LEU A 163 2.66 -4.25 11.64
C LEU A 163 1.82 -5.41 11.14
N PHE A 164 0.83 -5.16 10.26
CA PHE A 164 0.00 -6.22 9.69
C PHE A 164 0.81 -7.29 8.94
N MET A 165 1.88 -6.92 8.24
CA MET A 165 2.75 -7.87 7.54
C MET A 165 3.31 -8.98 8.45
N VAL A 166 3.61 -8.66 9.72
CA VAL A 166 4.26 -9.60 10.64
C VAL A 166 3.36 -10.14 11.75
N SER A 167 2.28 -9.42 12.09
CA SER A 167 1.39 -9.80 13.20
C SER A 167 -0.07 -9.97 12.80
N ALA A 168 -0.43 -9.62 11.56
CA ALA A 168 -1.82 -9.46 11.12
C ALA A 168 -2.63 -8.47 11.98
N TRP A 169 -1.97 -7.57 12.73
CA TRP A 169 -2.65 -6.62 13.62
C TRP A 169 -1.86 -5.33 13.88
N SER A 170 -2.47 -4.20 13.54
CA SER A 170 -2.07 -2.87 14.02
C SER A 170 -2.90 -2.47 15.25
N ALA A 171 -2.23 -2.21 16.38
CA ALA A 171 -2.89 -1.98 17.65
C ALA A 171 -2.25 -0.87 18.49
N ILE A 172 -2.98 -0.44 19.50
CA ILE A 172 -2.52 0.43 20.58
C ILE A 172 -2.96 -0.16 21.92
N CYS A 173 -2.07 -0.19 22.91
CA CYS A 173 -2.38 -0.72 24.24
C CYS A 173 -2.43 0.39 25.28
N THR A 174 -3.45 0.35 26.13
CA THR A 174 -3.60 1.30 27.24
C THR A 174 -2.68 0.99 28.42
N LYS A 175 -2.16 -0.24 28.52
CA LYS A 175 -1.20 -0.67 29.55
C LYS A 175 0.03 -1.33 28.89
N PRO A 176 1.25 -0.86 29.17
CA PRO A 176 2.48 -1.50 28.68
C PRO A 176 2.58 -2.96 29.13
N GLY A 177 2.95 -3.86 28.20
CA GLY A 177 3.12 -5.29 28.47
C GLY A 177 1.83 -6.08 28.71
N ASP A 178 0.64 -5.48 28.58
CA ASP A 178 -0.65 -6.16 28.77
C ASP A 178 -1.39 -6.28 27.41
N PRO A 179 -1.31 -7.43 26.72
CA PRO A 179 -1.99 -7.64 25.44
C PRO A 179 -3.52 -7.50 25.53
N MET A 180 -4.10 -7.73 26.72
CA MET A 180 -5.56 -7.62 26.91
C MET A 180 -6.03 -6.16 26.99
N SER A 181 -5.09 -5.21 27.04
CA SER A 181 -5.37 -3.78 27.05
C SER A 181 -5.33 -3.14 25.65
N CYS A 182 -5.08 -3.95 24.63
CA CYS A 182 -4.87 -3.52 23.25
C CYS A 182 -6.16 -3.49 22.44
N GLU A 183 -6.28 -2.49 21.57
CA GLU A 183 -7.39 -2.32 20.65
C GLU A 183 -6.89 -1.99 19.23
N ASN A 184 -7.74 -2.22 18.24
CA ASN A 184 -7.43 -1.93 16.84
C ASN A 184 -7.04 -0.46 16.66
N ALA A 185 -5.90 -0.21 16.02
CA ALA A 185 -5.42 1.12 15.71
C ALA A 185 -5.03 1.20 14.23
N LEU A 186 -6.01 1.50 13.39
CA LEU A 186 -5.83 1.51 11.93
C LEU A 186 -4.89 2.63 11.45
N GLN A 187 -4.93 3.79 12.11
CA GLN A 187 -4.16 4.99 11.72
C GLN A 187 -3.00 5.31 12.66
N SER A 188 -3.21 5.18 13.96
CA SER A 188 -2.29 5.69 14.99
C SER A 188 -1.95 4.59 16.01
N PRO A 189 -1.26 3.51 15.61
CA PRO A 189 -0.80 2.48 16.53
C PRO A 189 0.26 3.03 17.49
N SER A 190 0.64 2.23 18.50
CA SER A 190 1.80 2.61 19.32
C SER A 190 3.04 2.73 18.44
N HIS A 191 3.73 3.85 18.56
CA HIS A 191 5.03 4.02 17.92
C HIS A 191 6.09 3.20 18.66
N PRO A 192 7.07 2.64 17.93
CA PRO A 192 8.26 2.11 18.58
C PRO A 192 8.97 3.24 19.36
N PRO A 193 9.62 2.96 20.51
CA PRO A 193 10.28 3.98 21.33
C PRO A 193 11.36 4.81 20.61
N ASP A 194 11.91 4.32 19.50
CA ASP A 194 12.87 5.03 18.64
C ASP A 194 12.24 5.73 17.42
N PHE A 195 10.92 5.68 17.26
CA PHE A 195 10.23 6.37 16.19
C PHE A 195 10.39 7.89 16.33
N GLY A 196 10.89 8.55 15.27
CA GLY A 196 11.16 9.99 15.29
C GLY A 196 12.40 10.41 16.09
N ALA A 197 13.14 9.47 16.71
CA ALA A 197 14.42 9.78 17.34
C ALA A 197 15.43 10.20 16.25
N LYS A 198 16.06 11.38 16.42
CA LYS A 198 17.10 11.87 15.50
C LYS A 198 18.28 10.88 15.50
N ARG A 199 18.40 10.06 14.44
CA ARG A 199 19.61 9.26 14.20
C ARG A 199 20.79 10.22 14.05
N LYS A 200 21.91 9.98 14.75
CA LYS A 200 23.16 10.71 14.43
C LYS A 200 23.58 10.35 12.99
N ALA A 201 24.41 11.18 12.37
CA ALA A 201 25.01 10.94 11.04
C ALA A 201 25.70 9.56 10.88
N ASN A 202 25.92 8.84 11.98
CA ASN A 202 26.54 7.51 12.03
C ASN A 202 25.54 6.38 12.35
N ASN A 203 24.23 6.58 12.11
CA ASN A 203 23.16 5.59 12.33
C ASN A 203 23.04 5.06 13.77
N LYS A 204 23.61 5.74 14.78
CA LYS A 204 23.43 5.39 16.19
C LYS A 204 22.20 6.10 16.78
N PRO A 205 21.29 5.37 17.45
CA PRO A 205 20.18 5.99 18.17
C PRO A 205 20.69 6.95 19.26
N GLN A 206 19.96 8.02 19.53
CA GLN A 206 20.22 8.88 20.69
C GLN A 206 19.63 8.22 21.95
N GLY A 207 20.49 7.88 22.92
CA GLY A 207 20.07 7.37 24.23
C GLY A 207 19.92 5.85 24.32
N ASN A 208 19.64 5.35 25.53
CA ASN A 208 19.20 3.98 25.76
C ASN A 208 17.82 3.82 25.10
N VAL A 209 17.78 3.41 23.84
CA VAL A 209 16.53 3.01 23.20
C VAL A 209 16.12 1.69 23.85
N SER A 210 15.10 1.75 24.70
CA SER A 210 14.38 0.55 25.13
C SER A 210 13.84 -0.14 23.88
N ARG A 211 14.01 -1.47 23.80
CA ARG A 211 13.38 -2.24 22.72
C ARG A 211 11.88 -1.91 22.69
N PRO A 212 11.29 -1.70 21.50
CA PRO A 212 9.84 -1.61 21.38
C PRO A 212 9.20 -2.84 22.02
N ASP A 213 8.27 -2.60 22.95
CA ASP A 213 7.42 -3.62 23.52
C ASP A 213 6.04 -3.50 22.86
N TYR A 214 5.84 -4.32 21.83
CA TYR A 214 4.56 -4.50 21.20
C TYR A 214 3.89 -5.71 21.86
N ALA A 215 3.17 -5.46 22.96
CA ALA A 215 2.56 -6.50 23.80
C ALA A 215 1.69 -7.51 23.03
N TRP A 216 1.18 -7.14 21.85
CA TRP A 216 0.34 -7.95 20.97
C TRP A 216 1.08 -8.73 19.89
N THR A 217 2.40 -8.56 19.76
CA THR A 217 3.21 -9.22 18.73
C THR A 217 4.07 -10.36 19.28
N ASP A 218 3.95 -10.67 20.58
CA ASP A 218 4.58 -11.85 21.16
C ASP A 218 3.88 -13.10 20.63
N LEU A 219 4.27 -13.50 19.43
CA LEU A 219 3.98 -14.80 18.84
C LEU A 219 4.82 -15.83 19.59
N THR A 220 4.31 -16.30 20.73
CA THR A 220 4.77 -17.53 21.39
C THR A 220 4.29 -18.76 20.64
#